data_AF-A0A7Y1SZY9-F1
#
_entry.id   AF-A0A7Y1SZY9-F1
#
_cell.length_a   1.000
_cell.length_b   1.000
_cell.length_c   1.000
_cell.angle_alpha   90.00
_cell.angle_beta   90.00
_cell.angle_gamma   90.00
#
_symmetry.space_group_name_H-M   'P 1'
#
loop_
_entity.id
_entity.type
_entity.pdbx_description
1 polymer ?
#
loop_
_entity_poly.entity_id
_entity_poly.type
_entity_poly.pdbx_seq_one_letter_code
_entity_poly.pdbx_strand_id
1 'polypeptide(L)'
;MQIITEDQLVERLQNETTKEQAFVELLNLYKERLYWHVRKIVISHDDADDVLQNTFIKVFRSIHNFKGESKLFSWMYRIATNEAITHLNKQAKH
;
A
#
# COMPACT_ATOMS: atom_id res chain seq x y z
N MET A 1 -20.40 10.88 11.24
CA MET A 1 -19.38 10.12 10.50
C MET A 1 -18.97 8.94 11.37
N GLN A 2 -19.29 7.71 10.98
CA GLN A 2 -18.86 6.53 11.75
C GLN A 2 -17.33 6.44 11.70
N ILE A 3 -16.69 6.35 12.86
CA ILE A 3 -15.27 6.06 12.96
C ILE A 3 -15.12 4.55 12.74
N ILE A 4 -14.69 4.15 11.55
CA ILE A 4 -14.36 2.75 11.25
C ILE A 4 -13.02 2.43 11.90
N THR A 5 -12.94 1.32 12.63
CA THR A 5 -11.68 0.87 13.24
C THR A 5 -10.77 0.22 12.19
N GLU A 6 -9.46 0.15 12.46
CA GLU A 6 -8.51 -0.54 11.57
C GLU A 6 -8.91 -2.01 11.36
N ASP A 7 -9.40 -2.69 12.40
CA ASP A 7 -9.82 -4.09 12.33
C ASP A 7 -11.06 -4.26 11.43
N GLN A 8 -12.05 -3.35 11.52
CA GLN A 8 -13.21 -3.35 10.63
C GLN A 8 -12.82 -3.08 9.17
N LEU A 9 -11.86 -2.19 8.94
CA LEU A 9 -11.34 -1.93 7.61
C LEU A 9 -10.66 -3.19 7.04
N VAL A 10 -9.84 -3.87 7.84
CA VAL A 10 -9.16 -5.11 7.45
C VAL A 10 -10.16 -6.22 7.12
N GLU A 11 -11.18 -6.43 7.96
CA GLU A 11 -12.23 -7.42 7.70
C GLU A 11 -12.92 -7.17 6.35
N ARG A 12 -13.29 -5.91 6.08
CA ARG A 12 -13.93 -5.53 4.81
C ARG A 12 -13.00 -5.66 3.61
N LEU A 13 -11.70 -5.41 3.79
CA LEU A 13 -10.69 -5.61 2.75
C LEU A 13 -10.46 -7.09 2.41
N GLN A 14 -10.70 -7.99 3.37
CA GLN A 14 -10.53 -9.43 3.21
C GLN A 14 -11.82 -10.15 2.75
N ASN A 15 -12.93 -9.44 2.67
CA ASN A 15 -14.20 -9.96 2.16
C ASN A 15 -14.41 -9.55 0.70
N GLU A 16 -14.55 -10.53 -0.20
CA GLU A 16 -14.66 -10.33 -1.65
C GLU A 16 -15.76 -9.32 -2.07
N THR A 17 -16.90 -9.31 -1.38
CA THR A 17 -18.03 -8.43 -1.72
C THR A 17 -17.76 -6.97 -1.35
N THR A 18 -16.99 -6.72 -0.28
CA THR A 18 -16.72 -5.36 0.22
C THR A 18 -15.33 -4.85 -0.13
N LYS A 19 -14.47 -5.73 -0.66
CA LYS A 19 -13.04 -5.47 -0.88
C LYS A 19 -12.78 -4.23 -1.71
N GLU A 20 -13.47 -4.04 -2.82
CA GLU A 20 -13.26 -2.89 -3.70
C GLU A 20 -13.57 -1.56 -3.00
N GLN A 21 -14.71 -1.48 -2.31
CA GLN A 21 -15.11 -0.28 -1.57
C GLN A 21 -14.17 0.01 -0.40
N ALA A 22 -13.81 -1.02 0.37
CA ALA A 22 -12.86 -0.89 1.46
C ALA A 22 -11.46 -0.49 0.97
N PHE A 23 -11.08 -0.89 -0.25
CA PHE A 23 -9.82 -0.50 -0.84
C PHE A 23 -9.78 0.99 -1.22
N VAL A 24 -10.90 1.55 -1.69
CA VAL A 24 -11.02 3.01 -1.92
C VAL A 24 -10.81 3.78 -0.61
N GLU A 25 -11.38 3.30 0.50
CA GLU A 25 -11.17 3.89 1.82
C GLU A 25 -9.70 3.79 2.25
N LEU A 26 -9.07 2.64 2.05
CA LEU A 26 -7.63 2.42 2.31
C LEU A 26 -6.76 3.41 1.51
N LEU A 27 -7.07 3.63 0.22
CA LEU A 27 -6.36 4.60 -0.60
C LEU A 27 -6.49 6.01 0.00
N ASN A 28 -7.69 6.44 0.36
CA ASN A 28 -7.94 7.76 0.95
C ASN A 28 -7.17 7.96 2.27
N LEU A 29 -7.02 6.90 3.07
CA LEU A 29 -6.35 6.96 4.37
C LEU A 29 -4.82 6.99 4.27
N TYR A 30 -4.23 6.29 3.29
CA TYR A 30 -2.80 5.98 3.34
C TYR A 30 -2.01 6.41 2.09
N LYS A 31 -2.66 6.76 0.98
CA LYS A 31 -1.98 7.11 -0.28
C LYS A 31 -0.94 8.21 -0.10
N GLU A 32 -1.30 9.34 0.50
CA GLU A 32 -0.38 10.48 0.66
C GLU A 32 0.83 10.12 1.53
N ARG A 33 0.60 9.46 2.67
CA ARG A 33 1.69 9.07 3.59
C ARG A 33 2.64 8.06 2.94
N LEU A 34 2.12 7.10 2.17
CA LEU A 34 2.93 6.15 1.43
C LEU A 34 3.66 6.81 0.25
N TYR A 35 3.04 7.77 -0.43
CA TYR A 35 3.69 8.57 -1.47
C TYR A 35 4.95 9.25 -0.92
N TRP A 36 4.82 9.99 0.18
CA TRP A 36 5.96 10.68 0.79
C TRP A 36 7.04 9.73 1.30
N HIS A 37 6.67 8.51 1.69
CA HIS A 37 7.63 7.48 2.04
C HIS A 37 8.42 6.99 0.82
N VAL A 38 7.72 6.56 -0.23
CA VAL A 38 8.31 6.11 -1.49
C VAL A 38 9.21 7.20 -2.09
N ARG A 39 8.76 8.45 -2.05
CA ARG A 39 9.47 9.60 -2.60
C ARG A 39 10.81 9.92 -1.92
N LYS A 40 11.01 9.45 -0.69
CA LYS A 40 12.32 9.54 -0.02
C LYS A 40 13.32 8.49 -0.53
N ILE A 41 12.85 7.49 -1.26
CA ILE A 41 13.65 6.37 -1.76
C ILE A 41 13.95 6.55 -3.25
N VAL A 42 12.97 6.94 -4.07
CA VAL A 42 13.13 7.10 -5.52
C VAL A 42 13.42 8.54 -5.93
N ILE A 43 14.05 8.73 -7.10
CA ILE A 43 14.65 10.00 -7.54
C ILE A 43 13.60 10.97 -8.10
N SER A 44 12.68 10.49 -8.94
CA SER A 44 11.69 11.34 -9.63
C SER A 44 10.27 11.24 -9.06
N HIS A 45 9.39 12.18 -9.45
CA HIS A 45 7.96 12.10 -9.13
C HIS A 45 7.31 10.92 -9.84
N ASP A 46 7.60 10.73 -11.13
CA ASP A 46 7.02 9.68 -11.96
C ASP A 46 7.37 8.29 -11.40
N ASP A 47 8.62 8.08 -10.98
CA ASP A 47 9.03 6.84 -10.30
C ASP A 47 8.23 6.60 -9.01
N ALA A 48 7.92 7.66 -8.27
CA ALA A 48 7.19 7.54 -7.01
C ALA A 48 5.74 7.13 -7.26
N ASP A 49 5.10 7.69 -8.28
CA ASP A 49 3.74 7.34 -8.67
C ASP A 49 3.66 5.89 -9.16
N ASP A 50 4.61 5.45 -10.00
CA ASP A 50 4.70 4.07 -10.50
C ASP A 50 4.91 3.06 -9.36
N VAL A 51 5.85 3.34 -8.45
CA VAL A 51 6.11 2.48 -7.29
C VAL A 51 4.91 2.44 -6.35
N LEU A 52 4.25 3.56 -6.12
CA LEU A 52 3.07 3.64 -5.28
C LEU A 52 1.90 2.84 -5.87
N GLN A 53 1.69 2.94 -7.19
CA GLN A 53 0.68 2.14 -7.88
C GLN A 53 0.95 0.65 -7.73
N ASN A 54 2.19 0.21 -8.00
CA ASN A 54 2.59 -1.19 -7.85
C ASN A 54 2.44 -1.69 -6.40
N THR A 55 2.75 -0.83 -5.43
CA THR A 55 2.54 -1.10 -4.00
C THR A 55 1.07 -1.41 -3.73
N PHE A 56 0.15 -0.55 -4.16
CA PHE A 56 -1.28 -0.77 -3.93
C PHE A 56 -1.83 -2.00 -4.67
N ILE A 57 -1.36 -2.29 -5.89
CA ILE A 57 -1.70 -3.54 -6.58
C ILE A 57 -1.30 -4.76 -5.75
N LYS A 58 -0.09 -4.75 -5.17
CA LYS A 58 0.38 -5.84 -4.29
C LYS A 58 -0.42 -5.93 -3.00
N VAL A 59 -0.72 -4.81 -2.36
CA VAL A 59 -1.60 -4.75 -1.18
C VAL A 59 -2.94 -5.39 -1.51
N PHE A 60 -3.62 -4.97 -2.58
CA PHE A 60 -4.93 -5.51 -2.99
C PHE A 60 -4.90 -7.03 -3.21
N ARG A 61 -3.84 -7.54 -3.87
CA ARG A 61 -3.69 -8.97 -4.15
C ARG A 61 -3.33 -9.80 -2.92
N SER A 62 -2.64 -9.22 -1.94
CA SER A 62 -2.10 -9.95 -0.78
C SER A 62 -2.84 -9.69 0.53
N ILE A 63 -3.89 -8.87 0.53
CA ILE A 63 -4.58 -8.46 1.76
C ILE A 63 -5.20 -9.62 2.54
N HIS A 64 -5.62 -10.71 1.88
CA HIS A 64 -6.09 -11.93 2.55
C HIS A 64 -5.00 -12.65 3.36
N ASN A 65 -3.73 -12.38 3.07
CA ASN A 65 -2.60 -12.93 3.80
C ASN A 65 -2.19 -12.07 5.01
N PHE A 66 -2.80 -10.90 5.19
CA PHE A 66 -2.52 -10.03 6.32
C PHE A 66 -3.15 -10.59 7.59
N LYS A 67 -2.33 -10.97 8.57
CA LYS A 67 -2.76 -11.66 9.80
C LYS A 67 -3.07 -10.74 10.99
N GLY A 68 -2.93 -9.42 10.84
CA GLY A 68 -3.13 -8.49 11.95
C GLY A 68 -2.02 -8.49 13.03
N GLU A 69 -0.91 -9.19 12.81
CA GLU A 69 0.24 -9.24 13.74
C GLU A 69 1.02 -7.90 13.83
N SER A 70 0.67 -6.94 12.98
CA SER A 70 1.21 -5.57 13.02
C SER A 70 0.14 -4.60 12.53
N LYS A 71 0.38 -3.29 12.67
CA LYS A 71 -0.49 -2.27 12.07
C LYS A 71 -0.55 -2.42 10.55
N LEU A 72 -1.72 -2.19 9.96
CA LEU A 72 -1.93 -2.30 8.52
C LEU A 72 -0.99 -1.36 7.78
N PHE A 73 -0.82 -0.14 8.30
CA PHE A 73 0.14 0.82 7.77
C PHE A 73 1.58 0.31 7.79
N SER A 74 2.02 -0.33 8.88
CA SER A 74 3.38 -0.89 8.97
C SER A 74 3.61 -2.02 7.97
N TRP A 75 2.59 -2.82 7.70
CA TRP A 75 2.65 -3.86 6.66
C TRP A 75 2.76 -3.26 5.25
N MET A 76 1.92 -2.27 4.91
CA MET A 76 2.01 -1.57 3.63
C MET A 76 3.34 -0.82 3.45
N TYR A 77 3.88 -0.25 4.52
CA TYR A 77 5.17 0.44 4.51
C TYR A 77 6.33 -0.49 4.10
N ARG A 78 6.30 -1.75 4.56
CA ARG A 78 7.27 -2.77 4.15
C ARG A 78 7.14 -3.11 2.66
N ILE A 79 5.92 -3.28 2.18
CA ILE A 79 5.65 -3.52 0.75
C ILE A 79 6.18 -2.35 -0.09
N ALA A 80 5.84 -1.11 0.28
CA ALA A 80 6.27 0.09 -0.42
C ALA A 80 7.81 0.22 -0.48
N THR A 81 8.48 -0.05 0.63
CA THR A 81 9.95 -0.06 0.70
C THR A 81 10.54 -1.09 -0.27
N ASN A 82 10.00 -2.31 -0.27
CA ASN A 82 10.49 -3.38 -1.15
C ASN A 82 10.24 -3.05 -2.63
N GLU A 83 9.10 -2.45 -2.97
CA GLU A 83 8.81 -1.99 -4.34
C GLU A 83 9.79 -0.90 -4.78
N ALA A 84 10.05 0.09 -3.94
CA ALA A 84 10.97 1.18 -4.25
C ALA A 84 12.40 0.64 -4.50
N ILE A 85 12.90 -0.25 -3.64
CA ILE A 85 14.20 -0.90 -3.81
C ILE A 85 14.24 -1.74 -5.10
N THR A 86 13.17 -2.49 -5.37
CA THR A 86 13.06 -3.30 -6.60
C THR A 86 13.10 -2.43 -7.85
N HIS A 87 12.43 -1.27 -7.81
CA HIS A 87 12.45 -0.29 -8.90
C HIS A 87 13.85 0.26 -9.16
N LEU A 88 14.55 0.73 -8.12
CA LEU A 88 15.93 1.21 -8.24
C LEU A 88 16.87 0.14 -8.80
N ASN A 89 16.75 -1.10 -8.33
CA ASN A 89 17.55 -2.22 -8.82
C ASN A 89 17.30 -2.56 -10.29
N LYS A 90 16.08 -2.30 -10.81
CA LYS A 90 15.79 -2.45 -12.24
C LYS A 90 16.41 -1.31 -13.04
N GLN A 91 16.32 -0.07 -12.56
CA GLN A 91 16.92 1.09 -13.23
C GLN A 91 18.45 1.00 -13.31
N ALA A 92 19.12 0.54 -12.24
CA ALA A 92 20.58 0.40 -12.21
C ALA A 92 21.16 -0.69 -13.14
N LYS A 93 20.32 -1.55 -13.73
CA LYS A 93 20.74 -2.58 -14.70
C LYS A 93 20.68 -2.09 -16.15
N HIS A 94 20.17 -0.89 -16.38
CA HIS A 94 20.12 -0.22 -17.67
C HIS A 94 21.18 0.89 -17.73
#